data_AF-A0A916MFB6-F1
#
_entry.id   AF-A0A916MFB6-F1
#
_cell.length_a   1.000
_cell.length_b   1.000
_cell.length_c   1.000
_cell.angle_alpha   90.00
_cell.angle_beta   90.00
_cell.angle_gamma   90.00
#
_symmetry.space_group_name_H-M   'P 1'
#
loop_
_entity.id
_entity.type
_entity.pdbx_description
1 polymer ?
#
loop_
_entity_poly.entity_id
_entity_poly.type
_entity_poly.pdbx_seq_one_letter_code
_entity_poly.pdbx_strand_id
1 'polypeptide(L)'
;MPDSDDVAARLATRYGDDAWIGACVRVVGSARQGRSGAIGRTPDHYLAAAWAPGAPRSRWPDAVVIGSPAADNALAALLRHVPADARLFLADLDAVDAALAARILLAADRNLEPCQREGIAAFVAAEEARVAARVAADYTDRDDGFERFRAQVLDAPRAAR
;
A
#
# COMPACT_ATOMS: atom_id res chain seq x y z
N MET A 1 3.45 22.33 -13.82
CA MET A 1 2.76 21.27 -13.07
C MET A 1 2.02 20.43 -14.11
N PRO A 2 2.10 19.10 -14.12
CA PRO A 2 1.17 18.32 -14.93
C PRO A 2 -0.23 18.72 -14.51
N ASP A 3 -1.07 19.08 -15.49
CA ASP A 3 -2.44 19.52 -15.24
C ASP A 3 -3.25 18.32 -14.72
N SER A 4 -4.20 18.52 -13.80
CA SER A 4 -5.03 17.41 -13.30
C SER A 4 -5.81 16.74 -14.45
N ASP A 5 -6.07 17.50 -15.52
CA ASP A 5 -6.66 17.03 -16.77
C ASP A 5 -5.74 16.03 -17.51
N ASP A 6 -4.42 16.20 -17.45
CA ASP A 6 -3.44 15.28 -18.06
C ASP A 6 -3.38 13.95 -17.30
N VAL A 7 -3.47 13.99 -15.96
CA VAL A 7 -3.59 12.77 -15.15
C VAL A 7 -4.87 12.02 -15.52
N ALA A 8 -6.01 12.71 -15.52
CA ALA A 8 -7.30 12.11 -15.84
C ALA A 8 -7.32 11.47 -17.25
N ALA A 9 -6.74 12.15 -18.24
CA ALA A 9 -6.64 11.67 -19.61
C ALA A 9 -5.79 10.39 -19.76
N ARG A 10 -4.94 10.06 -18.79
CA ARG A 10 -4.09 8.86 -18.82
C ARG A 10 -4.62 7.70 -17.98
N LEU A 11 -5.67 7.93 -17.17
CA LEU A 11 -6.31 6.88 -16.41
C LEU A 11 -7.24 6.02 -17.28
N ALA A 12 -7.09 4.71 -17.16
CA ALA A 12 -7.96 3.72 -17.77
C ALA A 12 -9.11 3.38 -16.82
N THR A 13 -10.34 3.39 -17.35
CA THR A 13 -11.55 2.98 -16.60
C THR A 13 -11.73 1.46 -16.54
N ARG A 14 -11.05 0.73 -17.42
CA ARG A 14 -11.07 -0.73 -17.50
C ARG A 14 -9.66 -1.26 -17.60
N TYR A 15 -9.45 -2.42 -16.98
CA TYR A 15 -8.24 -3.19 -17.15
C TYR A 15 -8.14 -3.71 -18.60
N GLY A 16 -6.92 -3.76 -19.13
CA GLY A 16 -6.59 -4.32 -20.44
C GLY A 16 -5.17 -4.89 -20.43
N ASP A 17 -4.85 -5.74 -21.40
CA ASP A 17 -3.59 -6.51 -21.42
C ASP A 17 -2.36 -5.62 -21.57
N ASP A 18 -2.49 -4.51 -22.30
CA ASP A 18 -1.44 -3.51 -22.49
C ASP A 18 -1.47 -2.39 -21.43
N ALA A 19 -2.40 -2.46 -20.47
CA ALA A 19 -2.52 -1.45 -19.43
C ALA A 19 -1.45 -1.64 -18.35
N TRP A 20 -0.86 -0.52 -17.95
CA TRP A 20 -0.08 -0.46 -16.73
C TRP A 20 -1.02 -0.57 -15.54
N ILE A 21 -0.65 -1.36 -14.55
CA ILE A 21 -1.36 -1.35 -13.27
C ILE A 21 -0.72 -0.27 -12.41
N GLY A 22 -1.55 0.59 -11.82
CA GLY A 22 -1.16 1.60 -10.86
C GLY A 22 -1.81 1.36 -9.51
N ALA A 23 -1.17 1.81 -8.45
CA ALA A 23 -1.77 1.92 -7.13
C ALA A 23 -1.41 3.28 -6.53
N CYS A 24 -2.33 3.88 -5.77
CA CYS A 24 -2.08 5.11 -5.05
C CYS A 24 -2.73 5.06 -3.67
N VAL A 25 -1.93 5.30 -2.63
CA VAL A 25 -2.36 5.18 -1.24
C VAL A 25 -1.74 6.27 -0.39
N ARG A 26 -2.48 6.79 0.59
CA ARG A 26 -1.93 7.71 1.58
C ARG A 26 -1.05 6.96 2.57
N VAL A 27 0.21 7.38 2.69
CA VAL A 27 1.21 6.75 3.58
C VAL A 27 1.61 7.64 4.76
N VAL A 28 1.41 8.95 4.66
CA VAL A 28 1.58 9.89 5.77
C VAL A 28 0.32 10.74 5.89
N GLY A 29 -0.29 10.73 7.07
CA GLY A 29 -1.42 11.60 7.38
C GLY A 29 -0.94 12.99 7.80
N SER A 30 -1.71 14.01 7.45
CA SER A 30 -1.42 15.38 7.87
C SER A 30 -1.41 15.50 9.39
N ALA A 31 -0.39 16.17 9.91
CA ALA A 31 -0.18 16.33 11.34
C ALA A 31 0.27 17.77 11.66
N ARG A 32 -0.17 18.29 12.81
CA ARG A 32 0.41 19.51 13.38
C ARG A 32 1.63 19.09 14.20
N GLN A 33 2.82 19.49 13.76
CA GLN A 33 4.05 19.35 14.54
C GLN A 33 4.37 20.68 15.22
N GLY A 34 4.32 20.69 16.55
CA GLY A 34 4.88 21.77 17.36
C GLY A 34 6.34 21.47 17.67
N ARG A 35 7.27 22.17 17.02
CA ARG A 35 8.66 22.25 17.48
C ARG A 35 9.07 23.71 17.60
N SER A 36 9.53 24.10 18.79
CA SER A 36 10.18 25.38 19.09
C SER A 36 9.44 26.63 18.58
N GLY A 37 8.17 26.80 18.97
CA GLY A 37 7.42 28.05 18.76
C GLY A 37 6.77 28.24 17.38
N ALA A 38 7.09 27.41 16.38
CA ALA A 38 6.39 27.39 15.09
C ALA A 38 5.51 26.14 14.97
N ILE A 39 4.21 26.32 14.67
CA ILE A 39 3.30 25.21 14.34
C ILE A 39 3.53 24.88 12.86
N GLY A 40 4.39 23.89 12.59
CA GLY A 40 4.50 23.30 11.26
C GLY A 40 3.32 22.37 11.00
N ARG A 41 2.67 22.50 9.83
CA ARG A 41 1.73 21.47 9.35
C ARG A 41 2.45 20.62 8.33
N THR A 42 2.58 19.34 8.62
CA THR A 42 3.03 18.35 7.63
C THR A 42 1.82 17.98 6.78
N PRO A 43 1.88 18.14 5.45
CA PRO A 43 0.78 17.77 4.57
C PRO A 43 0.62 16.24 4.50
N ASP A 44 -0.50 15.78 3.94
CA ASP A 44 -0.63 14.37 3.57
C ASP A 44 0.43 14.01 2.53
N HIS A 45 0.89 12.75 2.57
CA HIS A 45 1.77 12.20 1.54
C HIS A 45 1.20 10.88 1.02
N TYR A 46 1.26 10.74 -0.29
CA TYR A 46 0.73 9.62 -1.04
C TYR A 46 1.86 8.88 -1.74
N LEU A 47 1.87 7.57 -1.59
CA LEU A 47 2.71 6.68 -2.37
C LEU A 47 1.95 6.29 -3.64
N ALA A 48 2.64 6.27 -4.77
CA ALA A 48 2.10 5.72 -6.00
C ALA A 48 3.11 4.76 -6.64
N ALA A 49 2.62 3.64 -7.15
CA ALA A 49 3.45 2.60 -7.76
C ALA A 49 2.83 2.13 -9.08
N ALA A 50 3.68 1.70 -10.02
CA ALA A 50 3.27 1.20 -11.32
C ALA A 50 3.97 -0.11 -11.69
N TRP A 51 3.23 -0.98 -12.38
CA TRP A 51 3.69 -2.25 -12.94
C TRP A 51 3.40 -2.29 -14.43
N ALA A 52 4.44 -2.60 -15.21
CA ALA A 52 4.36 -2.73 -16.65
C ALA A 52 3.37 -3.84 -17.07
N PRO A 53 2.77 -3.73 -18.26
CA PRO A 53 1.99 -4.80 -18.85
C PRO A 53 2.85 -6.04 -19.17
N GLY A 54 2.20 -7.19 -19.33
CA GLY A 54 2.85 -8.47 -19.63
C GLY A 54 2.55 -9.55 -18.60
N ALA A 55 2.70 -10.82 -18.98
CA ALA A 55 2.46 -11.97 -18.12
C ALA A 55 3.68 -12.91 -18.08
N PRO A 56 4.05 -13.45 -16.90
CA PRO A 56 3.50 -13.17 -15.59
C PRO A 56 3.92 -11.79 -15.06
N ARG A 57 3.02 -11.08 -14.36
CA ARG A 57 3.36 -9.81 -13.72
C ARG A 57 4.19 -10.06 -12.47
N SER A 58 5.29 -9.32 -12.35
CA SER A 58 6.13 -9.31 -11.17
C SER A 58 5.40 -8.67 -9.99
N ARG A 59 5.64 -9.16 -8.77
CA ARG A 59 5.24 -8.43 -7.54
C ARG A 59 6.00 -7.11 -7.37
N TRP A 60 7.17 -6.98 -7.99
CA TRP A 60 8.02 -5.80 -7.90
C TRP A 60 7.52 -4.72 -8.86
N PRO A 61 7.21 -3.50 -8.37
CA PRO A 61 6.85 -2.38 -9.23
C PRO A 61 8.04 -1.89 -10.05
N ASP A 62 7.77 -1.45 -11.28
CA ASP A 62 8.74 -0.82 -12.17
C ASP A 62 9.02 0.64 -11.78
N ALA A 63 8.05 1.29 -11.16
CA ALA A 63 8.20 2.64 -10.63
C ALA A 63 7.48 2.79 -9.29
N VAL A 64 8.12 3.50 -8.35
CA VAL A 64 7.53 3.91 -7.07
C VAL A 64 7.92 5.35 -6.80
N VAL A 65 6.93 6.16 -6.42
CA VAL A 65 7.11 7.58 -6.10
C VAL A 65 6.32 7.96 -4.85
N ILE A 66 6.67 9.11 -4.29
CA ILE A 66 5.90 9.80 -3.25
C ILE A 66 5.51 11.19 -3.75
N GLY A 67 4.28 11.60 -3.45
CA GLY A 67 3.75 12.92 -3.78
C GLY A 67 2.96 13.52 -2.62
N SER A 68 2.84 14.84 -2.64
CA SER A 68 2.17 15.65 -1.64
C SER A 68 1.65 16.93 -2.32
N PRO A 69 0.59 17.57 -1.83
CA PRO A 69 -0.27 17.18 -0.70
C PRO A 69 -1.42 16.23 -1.04
N ALA A 70 -1.66 15.95 -2.33
CA ALA A 70 -2.81 15.17 -2.77
C ALA A 70 -2.41 13.98 -3.65
N ALA A 71 -3.35 13.05 -3.85
CA ALA A 71 -3.14 11.83 -4.61
C ALA A 71 -2.78 12.11 -6.08
N ASP A 72 -3.40 13.14 -6.69
CA ASP A 72 -3.11 13.57 -8.05
C ASP A 72 -1.65 14.05 -8.20
N ASN A 73 -1.04 14.65 -7.18
CA ASN A 73 0.39 14.98 -7.19
C ASN A 73 1.28 13.72 -7.29
N ALA A 74 0.94 12.66 -6.53
CA ALA A 74 1.67 11.40 -6.58
C ALA A 74 1.46 10.67 -7.93
N LEU A 75 0.24 10.68 -8.46
CA LEU A 75 -0.06 10.11 -9.78
C LEU A 75 0.65 10.88 -10.90
N ALA A 76 0.62 12.21 -10.88
CA ALA A 76 1.36 13.06 -11.81
C ALA A 76 2.88 12.81 -11.73
N ALA A 77 3.40 12.48 -10.55
CA ALA A 77 4.79 12.05 -10.40
C ALA A 77 5.05 10.69 -11.02
N LEU A 78 4.19 9.71 -10.77
CA LEU A 78 4.30 8.36 -11.29
C LEU A 78 4.24 8.34 -12.82
N LEU A 79 3.36 9.16 -13.41
CA LEU A 79 3.15 9.24 -14.85
C LEU A 79 4.40 9.71 -15.63
N ARG A 80 5.39 10.32 -14.97
CA ARG A 80 6.69 10.66 -15.57
C ARG A 80 7.64 9.47 -15.69
N HIS A 81 7.36 8.37 -14.99
CA HIS A 81 8.18 7.15 -14.99
C HIS A 81 7.62 6.04 -15.87
N VAL A 82 6.42 6.24 -16.41
CA VAL A 82 5.80 5.32 -17.39
C VAL A 82 5.85 5.93 -18.79
N PRO A 83 5.81 5.12 -19.87
CA PRO A 83 5.77 5.63 -21.24
C PRO A 83 4.69 6.68 -21.44
N ALA A 84 4.93 7.71 -22.26
CA ALA A 84 4.02 8.86 -22.37
C ALA A 84 2.61 8.50 -22.88
N ASP A 85 2.52 7.49 -23.74
CA ASP A 85 1.31 6.93 -24.32
C ASP A 85 0.66 5.84 -23.44
N ALA A 86 1.33 5.42 -22.37
CA ALA A 86 0.82 4.38 -21.49
C ALA A 86 -0.46 4.84 -20.76
N ARG A 87 -1.43 3.92 -20.73
CA ARG A 87 -2.67 4.03 -19.96
C ARG A 87 -2.49 3.31 -18.61
N LEU A 88 -2.86 3.99 -17.53
CA LEU A 88 -2.73 3.50 -16.17
C LEU A 88 -4.09 3.07 -15.61
N PHE A 89 -4.26 1.80 -15.30
CA PHE A 89 -5.42 1.28 -14.59
C PHE A 89 -5.12 1.25 -13.09
N LEU A 90 -5.89 2.00 -12.28
CA LEU A 90 -5.72 1.99 -10.83
C LEU A 90 -6.37 0.74 -10.24
N ALA A 91 -5.54 -0.17 -9.74
CA ALA A 91 -5.99 -1.36 -9.06
C ALA A 91 -6.42 -1.06 -7.62
N ASP A 92 -7.25 -1.94 -7.07
CA ASP A 92 -7.51 -2.00 -5.65
C ASP A 92 -6.20 -2.25 -4.88
N LEU A 93 -6.07 -1.67 -3.69
CA LEU A 93 -4.93 -1.89 -2.82
C LEU A 93 -4.81 -3.35 -2.37
N ASP A 94 -5.91 -4.09 -2.33
CA ASP A 94 -5.87 -5.53 -2.04
C ASP A 94 -5.30 -6.38 -3.19
N ALA A 95 -5.23 -5.83 -4.40
CA ALA A 95 -4.67 -6.50 -5.57
C ALA A 95 -3.15 -6.28 -5.73
N VAL A 96 -2.53 -5.45 -4.88
CA VAL A 96 -1.10 -5.11 -4.97
C VAL A 96 -0.41 -5.20 -3.60
N ASP A 97 0.91 -5.41 -3.61
CA ASP A 97 1.73 -5.39 -2.40
C ASP A 97 2.20 -3.95 -2.09
N ALA A 98 1.31 -3.16 -1.48
CA ALA A 98 1.60 -1.77 -1.12
C ALA A 98 2.72 -1.64 -0.07
N ALA A 99 2.84 -2.62 0.84
CA ALA A 99 3.92 -2.66 1.83
C ALA A 99 5.29 -2.82 1.15
N LEU A 100 5.38 -3.71 0.15
CA LEU A 100 6.60 -3.86 -0.65
C LEU A 100 6.97 -2.58 -1.38
N ALA A 101 6.01 -1.91 -2.02
CA ALA A 101 6.25 -0.63 -2.69
C ALA A 101 6.79 0.43 -1.71
N ALA A 102 6.21 0.53 -0.51
CA ALA A 102 6.68 1.42 0.55
C ALA A 102 8.10 1.08 1.03
N ARG A 103 8.44 -0.21 1.17
CA ARG A 103 9.80 -0.65 1.53
C ARG A 103 10.82 -0.31 0.45
N ILE A 104 10.45 -0.44 -0.83
CA ILE A 104 11.29 -0.04 -1.96
C ILE A 104 11.55 1.46 -1.89
N LEU A 105 10.52 2.29 -1.66
CA LEU A 105 10.67 3.73 -1.52
C LEU A 105 11.65 4.11 -0.40
N LEU A 106 11.52 3.49 0.78
CA LEU A 106 12.41 3.73 1.93
C LEU A 106 13.88 3.41 1.63
N ALA A 107 14.11 2.38 0.81
CA ALA A 107 15.44 1.94 0.41
C ALA A 107 16.03 2.79 -0.73
N ALA A 108 15.18 3.20 -1.68
CA ALA A 108 15.60 3.91 -2.88
C ALA A 108 15.80 5.42 -2.64
N ASP A 109 14.96 6.04 -1.81
CA ASP A 109 15.01 7.48 -1.57
C ASP A 109 15.74 7.84 -0.27
N ARG A 110 16.96 8.35 -0.45
CA ARG A 110 17.82 8.82 0.65
C ARG A 110 17.46 10.23 1.14
N ASN A 111 16.64 10.96 0.40
CA ASN A 111 16.28 12.35 0.68
C ASN A 111 14.96 12.48 1.45
N LEU A 112 14.30 11.35 1.78
CA LEU A 112 13.09 11.36 2.59
C LEU A 112 13.34 12.08 3.93
N GLU A 113 12.46 13.02 4.24
CA GLU A 113 12.46 13.71 5.52
C GLU A 113 12.19 12.71 6.66
N PRO A 114 12.68 12.98 7.88
CA PRO A 114 12.47 12.08 9.02
C PRO A 114 10.99 11.73 9.26
N CYS A 115 10.08 12.71 9.17
CA CYS A 115 8.65 12.48 9.36
C CYS A 115 8.04 11.60 8.25
N GLN A 116 8.52 11.72 7.01
CA GLN A 116 8.11 10.86 5.90
C GLN A 116 8.62 9.45 6.12
N ARG A 117 9.89 9.30 6.50
CA ARG A 117 10.51 8.00 6.77
C ARG A 117 9.79 7.26 7.90
N GLU A 118 9.48 7.94 8.99
CA GLU A 118 8.71 7.39 10.12
C GLU A 118 7.28 7.01 9.70
N GLY A 119 6.57 7.90 8.99
CA GLY A 119 5.21 7.64 8.54
C GLY A 119 5.12 6.47 7.55
N ILE A 120 6.04 6.38 6.60
CA ILE A 120 6.11 5.26 5.65
C ILE A 120 6.45 3.96 6.38
N ALA A 121 7.38 3.97 7.35
CA ALA A 121 7.70 2.78 8.14
C ALA A 121 6.49 2.30 8.98
N ALA A 122 5.73 3.23 9.57
CA ALA A 122 4.49 2.92 10.28
C ALA A 122 3.42 2.34 9.33
N PHE A 123 3.30 2.88 8.11
CA PHE A 123 2.42 2.33 7.08
C PHE A 123 2.79 0.88 6.72
N VAL A 124 4.07 0.59 6.50
CA VAL A 124 4.55 -0.79 6.23
C VAL A 124 4.14 -1.74 7.35
N ALA A 125 4.39 -1.37 8.60
CA ALA A 125 4.05 -2.20 9.76
C ALA A 125 2.53 -2.44 9.87
N ALA A 126 1.71 -1.42 9.59
CA ALA A 126 0.26 -1.53 9.61
C ALA A 126 -0.27 -2.47 8.51
N GLU A 127 0.26 -2.39 7.29
CA GLU A 127 -0.13 -3.28 6.19
C GLU A 127 0.32 -4.73 6.44
N GLU A 128 1.54 -4.94 6.94
CA GLU A 128 2.01 -6.29 7.31
C GLU A 128 1.12 -6.90 8.42
N ALA A 129 0.73 -6.11 9.42
CA ALA A 129 -0.20 -6.55 10.46
C ALA A 129 -1.61 -6.85 9.90
N ARG A 130 -2.11 -6.03 8.98
CA ARG A 130 -3.41 -6.23 8.31
C ARG A 130 -3.41 -7.54 7.52
N VAL A 131 -2.36 -7.80 6.73
CA VAL A 131 -2.22 -9.05 5.97
C VAL A 131 -2.13 -10.25 6.91
N ALA A 132 -1.33 -10.16 7.98
CA ALA A 132 -1.23 -11.23 8.97
C ALA A 132 -2.59 -11.52 9.64
N ALA A 133 -3.35 -10.47 9.98
CA ALA A 133 -4.69 -10.61 10.55
C ALA A 133 -5.66 -11.28 9.56
N ARG A 134 -5.62 -10.91 8.27
CA ARG A 134 -6.44 -11.55 7.23
C ARG A 134 -6.09 -13.02 7.05
N VAL A 135 -4.79 -13.36 7.01
CA VAL A 135 -4.35 -14.75 6.94
C VAL A 135 -4.85 -15.54 8.16
N ALA A 136 -4.72 -14.98 9.35
CA ALA A 136 -5.21 -15.62 10.57
C ALA A 136 -6.74 -15.77 10.61
N ALA A 137 -7.50 -14.88 9.98
CA ALA A 137 -8.95 -14.97 9.90
C ALA A 137 -9.41 -16.02 8.87
N ASP A 138 -8.81 -16.02 7.67
CA ASP A 138 -9.31 -16.77 6.51
C ASP A 138 -8.70 -18.17 6.39
N TYR A 139 -7.49 -18.38 6.94
CA TYR A 139 -6.71 -19.61 6.78
C TYR A 139 -6.33 -20.24 8.12
N THR A 140 -7.10 -20.00 9.18
CA THR A 140 -6.91 -20.71 10.44
C THR A 140 -7.58 -22.08 10.42
N ASP A 141 -6.87 -23.08 10.95
CA ASP A 141 -7.42 -24.41 11.25
C ASP A 141 -8.40 -24.38 12.44
N ARG A 142 -8.58 -23.22 13.10
CA ARG A 142 -9.56 -23.00 14.17
C ARG A 142 -10.95 -22.73 13.61
N ASP A 143 -11.52 -23.73 12.96
CA ASP A 143 -12.93 -23.71 12.60
C ASP A 143 -13.82 -24.15 13.79
N ASP A 144 -15.14 -24.04 13.60
CA ASP A 144 -16.12 -24.50 14.59
C ASP A 144 -15.98 -26.00 14.91
N GLY A 145 -15.40 -26.79 14.01
CA GLY A 145 -15.05 -28.19 14.24
C GLY A 145 -13.89 -28.34 15.21
N PHE A 146 -12.81 -27.57 15.02
CA PHE A 146 -11.67 -27.49 15.92
C PHE A 146 -12.07 -26.99 17.30
N GLU A 147 -12.90 -25.95 17.41
CA GLU A 147 -13.33 -25.43 18.71
C GLU A 147 -14.23 -26.43 19.46
N ARG A 148 -15.13 -27.14 18.74
CA ARG A 148 -15.90 -28.25 19.31
C ARG A 148 -15.01 -29.41 19.76
N PHE A 149 -14.04 -29.79 18.95
CA PHE A 149 -13.07 -30.83 19.29
C PHE A 149 -12.22 -30.43 20.50
N ARG A 150 -11.75 -29.19 20.54
CA ARG A 150 -10.98 -28.63 21.67
C ARG A 150 -11.79 -28.65 22.96
N ALA A 151 -13.06 -28.23 22.92
CA ALA A 151 -13.96 -28.29 24.06
C ALA A 151 -14.14 -29.73 24.55
N GLN A 152 -14.35 -30.69 23.65
CA GLN A 152 -14.49 -32.11 24.00
C GLN A 152 -13.21 -32.71 24.63
N VAL A 153 -12.03 -32.32 24.16
CA VAL A 153 -10.75 -32.84 24.65
C VAL A 153 -10.33 -32.21 25.98
N LEU A 154 -10.63 -30.93 26.21
CA LEU A 154 -10.25 -30.20 27.43
C LEU A 154 -11.28 -30.33 28.56
N ASP A 155 -12.57 -30.52 28.25
CA ASP A 155 -13.62 -30.79 29.24
C ASP A 155 -13.82 -32.29 29.50
N ALA A 156 -13.08 -33.17 28.82
CA ALA A 156 -13.03 -34.58 29.20
C ALA A 156 -12.46 -34.67 30.62
N PRO A 157 -13.20 -35.19 31.62
CA PRO A 157 -12.64 -35.41 32.92
C PRO A 157 -11.45 -36.35 32.76
N ARG A 158 -10.28 -35.94 33.24
CA ARG A 158 -9.20 -36.90 33.54
C ARG A 158 -9.78 -37.86 34.58
N ALA A 159 -10.40 -38.93 34.10
CA ALA A 159 -10.82 -40.05 34.93
C ALA A 159 -9.54 -40.58 35.56
N ALA A 160 -9.44 -40.33 36.87
CA ALA A 160 -8.35 -40.78 37.72
C ALA A 160 -8.09 -42.27 37.48
N ARG A 161 -6.85 -42.60 37.13
CA ARG A 161 -6.29 -43.92 37.35
C ARG A 161 -5.90 -44.06 38.82
#